data_AF-A0AB39XPJ7-F1
#
_entry.id   AF-A0AB39XPJ7-F1
#
_cell.length_a   1.000
_cell.length_b   1.000
_cell.length_c   1.000
_cell.angle_alpha   90.00
_cell.angle_beta   90.00
_cell.angle_gamma   90.00
#
_symmetry.space_group_name_H-M   'P 1'
#
loop_
_entity.id
_entity.type
_entity.pdbx_description
1 polymer ?
#
loop_
_entity_poly.entity_id
_entity_poly.type
_entity_poly.pdbx_seq_one_letter_code
_entity_poly.pdbx_strand_id
1 'polypeptide(L)'
;MDRKKLDQLWKDLKAARRSPQKASALEALARDAGRTVQAGGNHPMWKSAFVAHRAFPIGRHGGNPDLSPRVRKVILDHLEADAAAWEDWLDEKNAEPEEEGEE
;
A
#
# COMPACT_ATOMS: atom_id res chain seq x y z
N MET A 1 0.96 -4.98 10.58
CA MET A 1 0.16 -3.75 10.52
C MET A 1 -0.87 -3.81 11.65
N ASP A 2 -1.26 -2.69 12.26
CA ASP A 2 -2.30 -2.65 13.31
C ASP A 2 -3.62 -2.10 12.75
N ARG A 3 -4.80 -2.45 13.30
CA ARG A 3 -6.10 -1.98 12.78
C ARG A 3 -6.21 -0.45 12.74
N LYS A 4 -5.62 0.25 13.72
CA LYS A 4 -5.53 1.73 13.72
C LYS A 4 -4.69 2.30 12.57
N LYS A 5 -3.56 1.66 12.26
CA LYS A 5 -2.70 2.05 11.13
C LYS A 5 -3.40 1.76 9.81
N LEU A 6 -4.12 0.65 9.72
CA LEU A 6 -4.90 0.30 8.54
C LEU A 6 -6.03 1.29 8.25
N ASP A 7 -6.78 1.71 9.28
CA ASP A 7 -7.80 2.76 9.14
C ASP A 7 -7.19 4.09 8.68
N GLN A 8 -6.02 4.44 9.20
CA GLN A 8 -5.29 5.63 8.77
C GLN A 8 -4.83 5.51 7.31
N LEU A 9 -4.26 4.37 6.91
CA LEU A 9 -3.89 4.10 5.52
C LEU A 9 -5.09 4.27 4.57
N TRP A 10 -6.26 3.74 4.93
CA TRP A 10 -7.48 3.91 4.15
C TRP A 10 -7.91 5.37 4.00
N LYS A 11 -7.84 6.16 5.08
CA LYS A 11 -8.13 7.59 5.05
C LYS A 11 -7.17 8.32 4.11
N ASP A 12 -5.88 8.02 4.20
CA ASP A 12 -4.87 8.65 3.38
C ASP A 12 -4.97 8.24 1.90
N LEU A 13 -5.31 6.97 1.59
CA LEU A 13 -5.60 6.51 0.23
C LEU A 13 -6.81 7.23 -0.38
N LYS A 14 -7.88 7.40 0.41
CA LYS A 14 -9.09 8.12 -0.03
C LYS A 14 -8.81 9.60 -0.27
N ALA A 15 -8.00 10.23 0.57
CA ALA A 15 -7.54 11.60 0.37
C ALA A 15 -6.65 11.71 -0.89
N ALA A 16 -5.72 10.77 -1.06
CA ALA A 16 -4.82 10.70 -2.20
C ALA A 16 -5.54 10.54 -3.54
N ARG A 17 -6.71 9.89 -3.55
CA ARG A 17 -7.55 9.73 -4.74
C ARG A 17 -8.23 11.04 -5.18
N ARG A 18 -8.48 11.96 -4.24
CA ARG A 18 -9.17 13.24 -4.47
C ARG A 18 -8.24 14.37 -4.90
N SER A 19 -6.93 14.24 -4.68
CA SER A 19 -5.96 15.30 -4.95
C SER A 19 -4.81 14.83 -5.84
N PRO A 20 -4.18 15.72 -6.63
CA PRO A 20 -2.88 15.44 -7.23
C PRO A 20 -1.89 15.05 -6.13
N GLN A 21 -1.21 13.92 -6.31
CA GLN A 21 -0.25 13.39 -5.35
C GLN A 21 1.13 13.46 -5.94
N LYS A 22 2.06 13.92 -5.11
CA LYS A 22 3.48 13.89 -5.42
C LYS A 22 4.00 12.47 -5.29
N ALA A 23 5.06 12.15 -6.03
CA ALA A 23 5.74 10.85 -5.91
C ALA A 23 6.11 10.53 -4.46
N SER A 24 6.64 11.50 -3.71
CA SER A 24 7.02 11.30 -2.32
C SER A 24 5.86 10.92 -1.39
N ALA A 25 4.64 11.40 -1.68
CA ALA A 25 3.47 11.03 -0.89
C ALA A 25 3.06 9.56 -1.19
N LEU A 26 3.09 9.15 -2.46
CA LEU A 26 2.84 7.75 -2.83
C LEU A 26 3.91 6.81 -2.29
N GLU A 27 5.19 7.23 -2.25
CA GLU A 27 6.28 6.48 -1.62
C GLU A 27 6.02 6.29 -0.11
N ALA A 28 5.51 7.31 0.58
CA ALA A 28 5.16 7.21 2.00
C ALA A 28 4.02 6.22 2.22
N LEU A 29 2.95 6.28 1.41
CA LEU A 29 1.83 5.33 1.47
C LEU A 29 2.28 3.89 1.19
N ALA A 30 3.18 3.70 0.22
CA ALA A 30 3.72 2.38 -0.08
C ALA A 30 4.52 1.80 1.10
N ARG A 31 5.30 2.62 1.81
CA ARG A 31 5.99 2.18 3.05
C ARG A 31 5.01 1.82 4.15
N ASP A 32 3.97 2.63 4.33
CA ASP A 32 2.96 2.40 5.37
C ASP A 32 2.19 1.09 5.11
N ALA A 33 1.88 0.79 3.84
CA ALA A 33 1.31 -0.50 3.41
C ALA A 33 2.27 -1.70 3.57
N GLY A 34 3.51 -1.48 4.02
CA GLY A 34 4.51 -2.54 4.23
C GLY A 34 5.30 -2.91 2.97
N ARG A 35 5.27 -2.08 1.92
CA ARG A 35 6.14 -2.27 0.75
C ARG A 35 7.56 -1.77 1.00
N THR A 36 8.50 -2.48 0.42
CA THR A 36 9.92 -2.12 0.42
C THR A 36 10.35 -1.67 -0.96
N VAL A 37 11.28 -0.71 -0.98
CA VAL A 37 11.90 -0.26 -2.23
C VAL A 37 13.01 -1.23 -2.62
N GLN A 38 12.91 -1.80 -3.81
CA GLN A 38 13.99 -2.54 -4.43
C GLN A 38 14.80 -1.59 -5.31
N ALA A 39 16.05 -1.36 -4.93
CA ALA A 39 17.00 -0.65 -5.77
C ALA A 39 17.45 -1.57 -6.92
N GLY A 40 17.15 -1.19 -8.16
CA GLY A 40 17.52 -1.96 -9.34
C GLY A 40 16.89 -1.43 -10.62
N GLY A 41 17.60 -0.53 -11.31
CA GLY A 41 17.19 0.07 -12.59
C GLY A 41 17.03 1.60 -12.54
N ASN A 42 16.60 2.18 -13.66
CA ASN A 42 16.40 3.63 -13.84
C ASN A 42 15.26 4.22 -12.97
N HIS A 43 14.42 3.35 -12.38
CA HIS A 43 13.31 3.74 -11.51
C HIS A 43 13.21 2.79 -10.29
N PRO A 44 12.98 3.30 -9.08
CA PRO A 44 12.79 2.46 -7.89
C PRO A 44 11.48 1.66 -8.00
N MET A 45 11.56 0.36 -7.76
CA MET A 45 10.41 -0.55 -7.77
C MET A 45 9.95 -0.85 -6.35
N TRP A 46 8.64 -0.84 -6.13
CA TRP A 46 8.03 -1.08 -4.83
C TRP A 46 7.40 -2.46 -4.79
N LYS A 47 7.92 -3.31 -3.91
CA LYS A 47 7.47 -4.70 -3.72
C LYS A 47 6.81 -4.85 -2.37
N SER A 48 5.67 -5.52 -2.32
CA SER A 48 5.10 -5.95 -1.05
C SER A 48 5.79 -7.25 -0.62
N ALA A 49 6.21 -7.31 0.64
CA ALA A 49 6.71 -8.55 1.26
C ALA A 49 5.58 -9.36 1.91
N PHE A 50 4.43 -8.70 2.16
CA PHE A 50 3.28 -9.29 2.85
C PHE A 50 2.33 -9.97 1.87
N VAL A 51 2.11 -9.38 0.69
CA VAL A 51 1.21 -9.91 -0.34
C VAL A 51 1.95 -10.06 -1.66
N ALA A 52 1.63 -11.11 -2.41
CA ALA A 52 2.25 -11.40 -3.71
C ALA A 52 1.76 -10.46 -4.84
N HIS A 53 1.37 -9.23 -4.51
CA HIS A 53 0.93 -8.23 -5.47
C HIS A 53 2.07 -7.75 -6.35
N ARG A 54 1.73 -7.35 -7.58
CA ARG A 54 2.70 -6.92 -8.58
C ARG A 54 3.51 -5.71 -8.08
N ALA A 55 4.81 -5.75 -8.36
CA ALA A 55 5.69 -4.61 -8.12
C ALA A 55 5.32 -3.45 -9.06
N PHE A 56 5.37 -2.23 -8.57
CA PHE A 56 5.14 -1.04 -9.39
C PHE A 56 6.25 0.00 -9.21
N PRO A 57 6.61 0.74 -10.27
CA PRO A 57 7.57 1.83 -10.17
C PRO A 57 6.89 3.10 -9.62
N ILE A 58 7.55 3.79 -8.69
CA ILE A 58 7.21 5.17 -8.35
C ILE A 58 8.36 6.05 -8.84
N GLY A 59 8.28 6.48 -10.11
CA GLY A 59 9.34 7.27 -10.74
C GLY A 59 9.33 8.72 -10.24
N ARG A 60 10.47 9.19 -9.70
CA ARG A 60 10.74 10.62 -9.57
C ARG A 60 11.21 11.14 -10.92
N HIS A 61 10.29 11.56 -11.78
CA HIS A 61 10.67 12.24 -13.03
C HIS A 61 11.29 13.60 -12.66
N GLY A 62 12.59 13.75 -12.91
CA GLY A 62 13.33 14.99 -12.66
C GLY A 62 12.63 16.17 -13.34
N GLY A 63 11.99 17.02 -12.54
CA GLY A 63 11.39 18.28 -12.98
C GLY A 63 9.86 18.35 -12.88
N ASN A 64 9.11 17.24 -12.88
CA ASN A 64 7.65 17.28 -12.73
C ASN A 64 7.20 16.52 -11.46
N PRO A 65 6.71 17.22 -10.42
CA PRO A 65 6.38 16.60 -9.13
C PRO A 65 5.11 15.74 -9.18
N ASP A 66 4.23 15.99 -10.15
CA ASP A 66 2.93 15.36 -10.26
C ASP A 66 2.96 14.11 -11.15
N LEU A 67 2.51 12.98 -10.59
CA LEU A 67 2.31 11.76 -11.37
C LEU A 67 1.13 11.91 -12.33
N SER A 68 1.29 11.34 -13.53
CA SER A 68 0.19 11.20 -14.47
C SER A 68 -1.02 10.55 -13.78
N PRO A 69 -2.25 11.06 -14.01
CA PRO A 69 -3.45 10.59 -13.30
C PRO A 69 -3.71 9.09 -13.50
N ARG A 70 -3.34 8.55 -14.66
CA ARG A 70 -3.41 7.11 -14.95
C ARG A 70 -2.45 6.30 -14.07
N VAL A 71 -1.21 6.75 -13.91
CA VAL A 71 -0.20 6.05 -13.09
C VAL A 71 -0.58 6.15 -11.61
N ARG A 72 -1.02 7.34 -11.15
CA ARG A 72 -1.55 7.52 -9.80
C ARG A 72 -2.69 6.54 -9.52
N LYS A 73 -3.66 6.43 -10.43
CA LYS A 73 -4.78 5.49 -10.27
C LYS A 73 -4.29 4.05 -10.09
N VAL A 74 -3.36 3.59 -10.93
CA VAL A 74 -2.83 2.23 -10.85
C VAL A 74 -2.09 1.98 -9.54
N ILE A 75 -1.28 2.93 -9.07
CA ILE A 75 -0.55 2.82 -7.80
C ILE A 75 -1.54 2.75 -6.62
N LEU A 76 -2.52 3.65 -6.58
CA LEU A 76 -3.52 3.68 -5.52
C LEU A 76 -4.33 2.37 -5.49
N ASP A 77 -4.73 1.85 -6.64
CA ASP A 77 -5.45 0.58 -6.75
C ASP A 77 -4.65 -0.60 -6.17
N HIS A 78 -3.33 -0.65 -6.40
CA HIS A 78 -2.47 -1.66 -5.79
C HIS A 78 -2.35 -1.50 -4.27
N LEU A 79 -2.27 -0.26 -3.77
CA LEU A 79 -2.17 0.01 -2.34
C LEU A 79 -3.50 -0.24 -1.62
N GLU A 80 -4.63 0.04 -2.26
CA GLU A 80 -5.97 -0.32 -1.78
C GLU A 80 -6.11 -1.85 -1.69
N ALA A 81 -5.59 -2.59 -2.68
CA ALA A 81 -5.54 -4.05 -2.62
C ALA A 81 -4.64 -4.55 -1.47
N ASP A 82 -3.48 -3.94 -1.23
CA ASP A 82 -2.62 -4.30 -0.09
C ASP A 82 -3.33 -4.04 1.24
N ALA A 83 -4.02 -2.91 1.37
CA ALA A 83 -4.79 -2.56 2.57
C ALA A 83 -5.94 -3.55 2.80
N ALA A 84 -6.67 -3.94 1.75
CA ALA A 84 -7.71 -4.95 1.85
C ALA A 84 -7.17 -6.30 2.34
N ALA A 85 -6.00 -6.73 1.84
CA ALA A 85 -5.37 -7.96 2.30
C ALA A 85 -4.90 -7.90 3.77
N TRP A 86 -4.45 -6.71 4.23
CA TRP A 86 -4.17 -6.50 5.65
C TRP A 86 -5.44 -6.51 6.50
N GLU A 87 -6.56 -6.02 5.98
CA GLU A 87 -7.86 -6.06 6.65
C GLU A 87 -8.31 -7.50 6.86
N ASP A 88 -8.30 -8.29 5.78
CA ASP A 88 -8.67 -9.70 5.76
C ASP A 88 -7.83 -10.49 6.77
N TRP A 89 -6.50 -10.37 6.71
CA TRP A 89 -5.60 -11.04 7.65
C TRP A 89 -5.82 -10.62 9.11
N LEU A 90 -6.11 -9.33 9.37
CA LEU A 90 -6.42 -8.85 10.72
C LEU A 90 -7.79 -9.31 11.18
N ASP A 91 -8.75 -9.49 10.28
CA ASP A 91 -10.07 -10.02 10.58
C ASP A 91 -9.98 -11.51 10.92
N GLU A 92 -9.29 -12.30 10.10
CA GLU A 92 -8.99 -13.72 10.36
C GLU A 92 -8.30 -13.90 11.72
N LYS A 93 -7.27 -13.08 12.01
CA LYS A 93 -6.55 -13.12 13.30
C LYS A 93 -7.40 -12.75 14.51
N ASN A 94 -8.49 -12.01 14.33
CA ASN A 94 -9.40 -11.58 15.39
C ASN A 94 -10.65 -12.49 15.47
N ALA A 95 -10.94 -13.19 14.38
CA ALA A 95 -12.01 -14.16 14.23
C ALA A 95 -11.57 -15.60 14.54
N GLU A 96 -10.34 -15.81 15.05
CA GLU A 96 -9.98 -16.99 15.82
C GLU A 96 -10.50 -16.79 17.26
N PRO A 97 -11.74 -17.18 17.62
CA PRO A 97 -12.01 -17.51 19.01
C PRO A 97 -11.12 -18.70 19.37
N GLU A 98 -10.67 -18.72 20.61
CA GLU A 98 -10.04 -19.89 21.20
C GLU A 98 -10.98 -21.08 21.06
N GLU A 99 -10.72 -21.95 20.07
CA GLU A 99 -11.07 -23.36 20.22
C GLU A 99 -9.97 -23.99 21.10
N GLU A 100 -9.98 -23.61 22.39
CA GLU A 100 -9.56 -24.50 23.44
C GLU A 100 -10.55 -25.67 23.49
N GLY A 101 -10.07 -26.86 23.16
CA GLY A 101 -10.52 -28.14 23.73
C GLY A 101 -11.73 -28.82 23.10
N GLU A 102 -11.51 -30.02 22.55
CA GLU A 102 -11.98 -31.24 23.23
C GLU A 102 -11.19 -32.47 22.74
N GLU A 103 -10.57 -33.11 23.74
CA GLU A 103 -10.13 -34.51 23.94
C GLU A 103 -10.15 -35.55 22.81
#